data_AF-A0A366Y4A2-F1
#
_entry.id   AF-A0A366Y4A2-F1
#
_cell.length_a   1.000
_cell.length_b   1.000
_cell.length_c   1.000
_cell.angle_alpha   90.00
_cell.angle_beta   90.00
_cell.angle_gamma   90.00
#
_symmetry.space_group_name_H-M   'P 1'
#
loop_
_entity.id
_entity.type
_entity.pdbx_description
1 polymer ?
#
loop_
_entity_poly.entity_id
_entity_poly.type
_entity_poly.pdbx_seq_one_letter_code
_entity_poly.pdbx_strand_id
1 'polypeptide(L)'
;MDEKIFTQALVSLKGNELRIAYVMFCRTSILDIMASMLSNTFINSDHNYFTNQIEKEVKNLKGKKDEELQFELMEEISKVLNLYGGSYSNKAEIEERALDIVNKTCEMLKNHDKSFRSLCEANTQISSLNIVIKWQLNELINSFNKRFQKMMLENQKEFSSKINDYIYGLPNDQQQKIKQKLGIEDFSEELMRRKMETSGLSIVFSIIAETSSFSFYNQLLHLFAQFSKAFGFTLPFSISSNPLVIIPSLVGGGALLYKKQSKSLQKRLLPFTILQIVLPYMSEQSNNLPTLEPLINTWNIIYERYRRVEKQLSDQKQKIEETESILSQTKTIIQRLQHELKEVKSLLHTEKNKITVKLKETSFNELRLLAVSTKFELVLDSYIKTVEKIDNRNYKKVSKRQQIDFFDKLKTAIEKWDLNVEINQLEKEADKHLQRLTAELSIYYSSFVGLEHKAIQHYEKTKQLLIKQLSEQKEKESLLFEEIMSQKQEERYLKKRKDNLEKEHYSLNHLEGVKQV
;
A
#
# COMPACT_ATOMS: atom_id res chain seq x y z
N MET A 1 -28.43 18.77 -14.94
CA MET A 1 -28.94 17.98 -16.08
C MET A 1 -27.86 17.03 -16.60
N ASP A 2 -26.64 17.54 -16.86
CA ASP A 2 -25.50 16.75 -17.33
C ASP A 2 -25.14 15.58 -16.41
N GLU A 3 -25.22 15.79 -15.09
CA GLU A 3 -24.93 14.78 -14.07
C GLU A 3 -25.83 13.54 -14.18
N LYS A 4 -27.12 13.76 -14.41
CA LYS A 4 -28.12 12.68 -14.55
C LYS A 4 -27.91 11.94 -15.86
N ILE A 5 -27.69 12.66 -16.96
CA ILE A 5 -27.49 12.04 -18.28
C ILE A 5 -26.24 11.17 -18.26
N PHE A 6 -25.12 11.67 -17.74
CA PHE A 6 -23.87 10.91 -17.72
C PHE A 6 -23.94 9.69 -16.78
N THR A 7 -24.48 9.85 -15.57
CA THR A 7 -24.64 8.71 -14.64
C THR A 7 -25.58 7.64 -15.19
N GLN A 8 -26.71 8.04 -15.77
CA GLN A 8 -27.66 7.10 -16.36
C GLN A 8 -27.04 6.38 -17.56
N ALA A 9 -26.31 7.10 -18.40
CA ALA A 9 -25.60 6.52 -19.52
C ALA A 9 -24.50 5.51 -19.10
N LEU A 10 -23.77 5.83 -18.03
CA LEU A 10 -22.77 4.92 -17.48
C LEU A 10 -23.41 3.61 -16.99
N VAL A 11 -24.54 3.69 -16.29
CA VAL A 11 -25.24 2.50 -15.78
C VAL A 11 -25.97 1.71 -16.86
N SER A 12 -26.44 2.37 -17.92
CA SER A 12 -27.06 1.68 -19.06
C SER A 12 -26.03 0.92 -19.91
N LEU A 13 -24.76 1.34 -19.90
CA LEU A 13 -23.70 0.70 -20.68
C LEU A 13 -23.38 -0.69 -20.12
N LYS A 14 -23.65 -1.75 -20.91
CA LYS A 14 -23.56 -3.16 -20.48
C LYS A 14 -22.85 -4.05 -21.50
N GLY A 15 -22.55 -5.28 -21.10
CA GLY A 15 -22.08 -6.33 -22.01
C GLY A 15 -20.75 -5.99 -22.71
N ASN A 16 -20.68 -6.24 -24.03
CA ASN A 16 -19.45 -6.03 -24.79
C ASN A 16 -19.10 -4.55 -24.95
N GLU A 17 -20.08 -3.66 -25.05
CA GLU A 17 -19.86 -2.22 -25.23
C GLU A 17 -19.16 -1.61 -24.02
N LEU A 18 -19.62 -1.96 -22.81
CA LEU A 18 -18.95 -1.60 -21.55
C LEU A 18 -17.51 -2.08 -21.50
N ARG A 19 -17.29 -3.36 -21.85
CA ARG A 19 -15.95 -3.96 -21.83
C ARG A 19 -15.02 -3.30 -22.84
N ILE A 20 -15.52 -2.92 -24.01
CA ILE A 20 -14.75 -2.18 -25.01
C ILE A 20 -14.38 -0.79 -24.48
N ALA A 21 -15.35 -0.02 -23.96
CA ALA A 21 -15.10 1.30 -23.41
C ALA A 21 -14.07 1.23 -22.25
N TYR A 22 -14.22 0.24 -21.37
CA TYR A 22 -13.28 -0.01 -20.29
C TYR A 22 -11.88 -0.39 -20.79
N VAL A 23 -11.74 -1.32 -21.74
CA VAL A 23 -10.42 -1.71 -22.28
C VAL A 23 -9.75 -0.54 -23.00
N MET A 24 -10.52 0.20 -23.80
CA MET A 24 -10.04 1.38 -24.51
C MET A 24 -9.47 2.43 -23.54
N PHE A 25 -10.18 2.72 -22.45
CA PHE A 25 -9.75 3.76 -21.51
C PHE A 25 -8.73 3.25 -20.47
N CYS A 26 -8.97 2.09 -19.86
CA CYS A 26 -8.22 1.61 -18.70
C CYS A 26 -7.02 0.72 -19.07
N ARG A 27 -7.07 -0.02 -20.19
CA ARG A 27 -6.06 -1.04 -20.52
C ARG A 27 -5.20 -0.72 -21.74
N THR A 28 -5.60 0.25 -22.56
CA THR A 28 -4.86 0.60 -23.77
C THR A 28 -3.64 1.47 -23.44
N SER A 29 -2.45 1.05 -23.88
CA SER A 29 -1.22 1.85 -23.78
C SER A 29 -0.82 2.47 -25.13
N ILE A 30 0.06 3.49 -25.09
CA ILE A 30 0.62 4.06 -26.32
C ILE A 30 1.46 3.01 -27.08
N LEU A 31 2.09 2.07 -26.38
CA LEU A 31 2.85 0.99 -27.04
C LEU A 31 1.95 0.05 -27.82
N ASP A 32 0.76 -0.27 -27.32
CA ASP A 32 -0.22 -1.10 -28.03
C ASP A 32 -0.67 -0.40 -29.32
N ILE A 33 -0.91 0.91 -29.22
CA ILE A 33 -1.24 1.77 -30.35
C ILE A 33 -0.07 1.84 -31.34
N MET A 34 1.17 2.04 -30.89
CA MET A 34 2.35 2.11 -31.76
C MET A 34 2.72 0.76 -32.40
N ALA A 35 2.63 -0.34 -31.66
CA ALA A 35 2.86 -1.69 -32.18
C ALA A 35 1.91 -2.00 -33.34
N SER A 36 0.64 -1.61 -33.20
CA SER A 36 -0.33 -1.77 -34.28
C SER A 36 -0.08 -0.87 -35.50
N MET A 37 0.54 0.31 -35.32
CA MET A 37 0.98 1.12 -36.46
C MET A 37 2.11 0.42 -37.23
N LEU A 38 3.12 -0.07 -36.51
CA LEU A 38 4.25 -0.75 -37.13
C LEU A 38 3.82 -2.03 -37.83
N SER A 39 2.94 -2.84 -37.23
CA SER A 39 2.42 -4.03 -37.90
C SER A 39 1.64 -3.69 -39.17
N ASN A 40 0.78 -2.67 -39.13
CA ASN A 40 -0.07 -2.30 -40.28
C ASN A 40 0.71 -1.60 -41.41
N THR A 41 1.89 -1.06 -41.13
CA THR A 41 2.72 -0.38 -42.14
C THR A 41 3.76 -1.31 -42.78
N PHE A 42 4.21 -2.34 -42.05
CA PHE A 42 5.24 -3.27 -42.52
C PHE A 42 4.73 -4.66 -42.92
N ILE A 43 3.52 -5.06 -42.51
CA ILE A 43 2.95 -6.37 -42.80
C ILE A 43 1.59 -6.14 -43.46
N ASN A 44 1.47 -6.51 -44.75
CA ASN A 44 0.20 -6.53 -45.49
C ASN A 44 -0.71 -7.65 -44.98
N SER A 45 -1.10 -7.62 -43.71
CA SER A 45 -2.07 -8.54 -43.14
C SER A 45 -3.42 -7.82 -43.03
N ASP A 46 -4.46 -8.40 -43.62
CA ASP A 46 -5.87 -7.96 -43.58
C ASP A 46 -6.49 -7.94 -42.14
N HIS A 47 -5.69 -8.09 -41.10
CA HIS A 47 -6.11 -8.24 -39.71
C HIS A 47 -5.40 -7.24 -38.78
N ASN A 48 -6.18 -6.32 -38.20
CA ASN A 48 -5.71 -5.28 -37.29
C ASN A 48 -5.23 -5.87 -35.95
N TYR A 49 -3.91 -5.88 -35.71
CA TYR A 49 -3.30 -6.33 -34.44
C TYR A 49 -3.96 -5.71 -33.19
N PHE A 50 -4.27 -4.41 -33.24
CA PHE A 50 -4.95 -3.68 -32.16
C PHE A 50 -6.36 -4.23 -31.85
N THR A 51 -7.10 -4.61 -32.89
CA THR A 51 -8.44 -5.20 -32.74
C THR A 51 -8.38 -6.52 -31.99
N ASN A 52 -7.49 -7.41 -32.41
CA ASN A 52 -7.32 -8.71 -31.76
C ASN A 52 -6.91 -8.55 -30.29
N GLN A 53 -6.09 -7.53 -29.99
CA GLN A 53 -5.71 -7.21 -28.62
C GLN A 53 -6.90 -6.75 -27.78
N ILE A 54 -7.72 -5.81 -28.30
CA ILE A 54 -8.95 -5.37 -27.62
C ILE A 54 -9.89 -6.56 -27.41
N GLU A 55 -10.14 -7.36 -28.44
CA GLU A 55 -11.02 -8.53 -28.34
C GLU A 55 -10.53 -9.54 -27.30
N LYS A 56 -9.21 -9.77 -27.23
CA LYS A 56 -8.60 -10.63 -26.22
C LYS A 56 -8.83 -10.08 -24.81
N GLU A 57 -8.61 -8.79 -24.59
CA GLU A 57 -8.84 -8.15 -23.30
C GLU A 57 -10.33 -8.12 -22.92
N VAL A 58 -11.23 -7.88 -23.88
CA VAL A 58 -12.68 -7.96 -23.67
C VAL A 58 -13.09 -9.39 -23.29
N LYS A 59 -12.52 -10.42 -23.94
CA LYS A 59 -12.74 -11.82 -23.57
C LYS A 59 -12.27 -12.13 -22.14
N ASN A 60 -11.13 -11.55 -21.72
CA ASN A 60 -10.62 -11.69 -20.34
C ASN A 60 -11.55 -11.06 -19.29
N LEU A 61 -12.43 -10.13 -19.69
CA LEU A 61 -13.38 -9.45 -18.82
C LEU A 61 -14.77 -10.11 -18.78
N LYS A 62 -15.00 -11.22 -19.49
CA LYS A 62 -16.33 -11.89 -19.51
C LYS A 62 -16.81 -12.35 -18.13
N GLY A 63 -15.91 -12.66 -17.21
CA GLY A 63 -16.24 -13.09 -15.85
C GLY A 63 -16.49 -11.96 -14.85
N LYS A 64 -16.18 -10.70 -15.20
CA LYS A 64 -16.47 -9.54 -14.34
C LYS A 64 -17.92 -9.08 -14.51
N LYS A 65 -18.53 -8.63 -13.40
CA LYS A 65 -19.87 -8.04 -13.43
C LYS A 65 -19.85 -6.66 -14.08
N ASP A 66 -20.96 -6.27 -14.69
CA ASP A 66 -21.04 -4.99 -15.40
C ASP A 66 -20.97 -3.82 -14.39
N GLU A 67 -21.61 -3.94 -13.23
CA GLU A 67 -21.60 -2.92 -12.18
C GLU A 67 -20.19 -2.64 -11.64
N GLU A 68 -19.37 -3.68 -11.52
CA GLU A 68 -17.96 -3.57 -11.10
C GLU A 68 -17.15 -2.80 -12.14
N LEU A 69 -17.33 -3.11 -13.43
CA LEU A 69 -16.64 -2.42 -14.53
C LEU A 69 -17.08 -0.97 -14.69
N GLN A 70 -18.38 -0.69 -14.52
CA GLN A 70 -18.92 0.68 -14.54
C GLN A 70 -18.31 1.52 -13.41
N PHE A 71 -18.23 0.96 -12.19
CA PHE A 71 -17.61 1.63 -11.05
C PHE A 71 -16.11 1.85 -11.27
N GLU A 72 -15.36 0.82 -11.68
CA GLU A 72 -13.93 0.93 -11.98
C GLU A 72 -13.65 1.96 -13.09
N LEU A 73 -14.50 2.02 -14.13
CA LEU A 73 -14.38 3.02 -15.20
C LEU A 73 -14.55 4.45 -14.65
N MET A 74 -15.55 4.68 -13.80
CA MET A 74 -15.75 5.98 -13.16
C MET A 74 -14.57 6.36 -12.24
N GLU A 75 -14.02 5.40 -11.49
CA GLU A 75 -12.85 5.63 -10.63
C GLU A 75 -11.60 5.98 -11.44
N GLU A 76 -11.33 5.24 -12.54
CA GLU A 76 -10.17 5.53 -13.39
C GLU A 76 -10.32 6.87 -14.10
N ILE A 77 -11.53 7.25 -14.56
CA ILE A 77 -11.77 8.58 -15.11
C ILE A 77 -11.49 9.65 -14.06
N SER A 78 -12.00 9.47 -12.84
CA SER A 78 -11.78 10.38 -11.71
C SER A 78 -10.29 10.54 -11.39
N LYS A 79 -9.54 9.45 -11.39
CA LYS A 79 -8.09 9.40 -11.15
C LYS A 79 -7.29 10.09 -12.25
N VAL A 80 -7.68 9.96 -13.52
CA VAL A 80 -7.04 10.65 -14.65
C VAL A 80 -7.24 12.17 -14.57
N LEU A 81 -8.42 12.59 -14.11
CA LEU A 81 -8.78 13.98 -13.88
C LEU A 81 -8.27 14.55 -12.54
N ASN A 82 -7.67 13.70 -11.68
CA ASN A 82 -7.27 14.02 -10.31
C ASN A 82 -8.42 14.58 -9.46
N LEU A 83 -9.64 14.04 -9.61
CA LEU A 83 -10.76 14.36 -8.74
C LEU A 83 -10.57 13.71 -7.37
N TYR A 84 -11.01 14.33 -6.28
CA TYR A 84 -10.89 13.80 -4.92
C TYR A 84 -11.87 12.64 -4.72
N GLY A 85 -11.51 11.48 -4.19
CA GLY A 85 -12.45 10.35 -4.01
C GLY A 85 -13.71 10.71 -3.21
N GLY A 86 -14.88 10.19 -3.63
CA GLY A 86 -16.15 10.38 -2.93
C GLY A 86 -16.56 9.15 -2.12
N SER A 87 -17.55 9.31 -1.24
CA SER A 87 -18.08 8.19 -0.45
C SER A 87 -19.13 7.37 -1.19
N TYR A 88 -19.53 7.73 -2.41
CA TYR A 88 -20.51 7.09 -3.30
C TYR A 88 -21.67 6.33 -2.64
N SER A 89 -22.08 6.76 -1.45
CA SER A 89 -22.97 6.00 -0.58
C SER A 89 -24.44 6.27 -0.92
N ASN A 90 -24.66 7.29 -1.73
CA ASN A 90 -25.97 7.70 -2.21
C ASN A 90 -25.88 8.22 -3.64
N LYS A 91 -27.06 8.38 -4.24
CA LYS A 91 -27.25 8.88 -5.60
C LYS A 91 -26.65 10.27 -5.83
N ALA A 92 -26.82 11.19 -4.88
CA ALA A 92 -26.37 12.58 -5.05
C ALA A 92 -24.84 12.66 -5.20
N GLU A 93 -24.08 11.88 -4.43
CA GLU A 93 -22.62 11.84 -4.52
C GLU A 93 -22.11 11.27 -5.85
N ILE A 94 -22.81 10.28 -6.40
CA ILE A 94 -22.47 9.72 -7.73
C ILE A 94 -22.79 10.73 -8.83
N GLU A 95 -23.93 11.41 -8.75
CA GLU A 95 -24.32 12.47 -9.68
C GLU A 95 -23.36 13.65 -9.62
N GLU A 96 -23.01 14.14 -8.43
CA GLU A 96 -22.00 15.19 -8.25
C GLU A 96 -20.66 14.79 -8.87
N ARG A 97 -20.24 13.54 -8.69
CA ARG A 97 -19.03 13.04 -9.35
C ARG A 97 -19.12 13.06 -10.86
N ALA A 98 -20.23 12.63 -11.43
CA ALA A 98 -20.43 12.70 -12.86
C ALA A 98 -20.35 14.14 -13.38
N LEU A 99 -20.90 15.10 -12.63
CA LEU A 99 -20.80 16.52 -12.97
C LEU A 99 -19.34 16.99 -12.99
N ASP A 100 -18.56 16.65 -11.96
CA ASP A 100 -17.14 16.97 -11.88
C ASP A 100 -16.35 16.38 -13.03
N ILE A 101 -16.63 15.14 -13.41
CA ILE A 101 -16.00 14.46 -14.56
C ILE A 101 -16.24 15.25 -15.84
N VAL A 102 -17.50 15.62 -16.11
CA VAL A 102 -17.89 16.36 -17.31
C VAL A 102 -17.23 17.74 -17.33
N ASN A 103 -17.34 18.48 -16.23
CA ASN A 103 -16.80 19.83 -16.13
C ASN A 103 -15.28 19.85 -16.23
N LYS A 104 -14.58 18.94 -15.54
CA LYS A 104 -13.11 18.86 -15.60
C LYS A 104 -12.62 18.44 -16.99
N THR A 105 -13.36 17.59 -17.68
CA THR A 105 -13.05 17.24 -19.08
C THR A 105 -13.23 18.45 -20.00
N CYS A 106 -14.32 19.21 -19.83
CA CYS A 106 -14.57 20.44 -20.58
C CYS A 106 -13.47 21.48 -20.34
N GLU A 107 -13.08 21.73 -19.09
CA GLU A 107 -11.97 22.62 -18.74
C GLU A 107 -10.64 22.16 -19.36
N MET A 108 -10.34 20.86 -19.28
CA MET A 108 -9.15 20.28 -19.87
C MET A 108 -9.09 20.55 -21.38
N LEU A 109 -10.19 20.32 -22.10
CA LEU A 109 -10.27 20.61 -23.54
C LEU A 109 -10.14 22.11 -23.84
N LYS A 110 -10.81 22.98 -23.09
CA LYS A 110 -10.71 24.44 -23.23
C LYS A 110 -9.28 24.97 -23.05
N ASN A 111 -8.51 24.34 -22.18
CA ASN A 111 -7.12 24.71 -21.91
C ASN A 111 -6.16 24.23 -23.01
N HIS A 112 -6.43 23.08 -23.64
CA HIS A 112 -5.51 22.45 -24.59
C HIS A 112 -5.85 22.63 -26.07
N ASP A 113 -7.11 22.93 -26.41
CA ASP A 113 -7.57 23.02 -27.79
C ASP A 113 -8.21 24.39 -28.09
N LYS A 114 -7.62 25.13 -29.03
CA LYS A 114 -8.11 26.46 -29.44
C LYS A 114 -9.47 26.38 -30.13
N SER A 115 -9.70 25.36 -30.95
CA SER A 115 -10.97 25.16 -31.66
C SER A 115 -12.10 24.84 -30.69
N PHE A 116 -11.82 24.01 -29.67
CA PHE A 116 -12.75 23.74 -28.58
C PHE A 116 -13.09 25.02 -27.80
N ARG A 117 -12.06 25.81 -27.45
CA ARG A 117 -12.26 27.07 -26.73
C ARG A 117 -13.18 28.03 -27.50
N SER A 118 -12.95 28.21 -28.79
CA SER A 118 -13.82 29.03 -29.65
C SER A 118 -15.23 28.48 -29.74
N LEU A 119 -15.41 27.15 -29.77
CA LEU A 119 -16.72 26.52 -29.73
C LEU A 119 -17.46 26.82 -28.42
N CYS A 120 -16.78 26.75 -27.27
CA CYS A 120 -17.36 27.11 -25.97
C CYS A 120 -17.80 28.57 -25.92
N GLU A 121 -16.96 29.49 -26.39
CA GLU A 121 -17.24 30.93 -26.42
C GLU A 121 -18.45 31.26 -27.32
N ALA A 122 -18.63 30.52 -28.41
CA ALA A 122 -19.77 30.66 -29.32
C ALA A 122 -21.07 30.00 -28.81
N ASN A 123 -21.01 29.12 -27.79
CA ASN A 123 -22.15 28.30 -27.35
C ASN A 123 -22.33 28.36 -25.83
N THR A 124 -22.40 29.57 -25.25
CA THR A 124 -22.48 29.77 -23.78
C THR A 124 -23.73 29.19 -23.10
N GLN A 125 -24.79 28.92 -23.87
CA GLN A 125 -26.06 28.37 -23.37
C GLN A 125 -26.13 26.84 -23.43
N ILE A 126 -25.14 26.18 -24.06
CA ILE A 126 -25.11 24.72 -24.18
C ILE A 126 -24.38 24.15 -22.97
N SER A 127 -24.90 23.04 -22.43
CA SER A 127 -24.28 22.37 -21.30
C SER A 127 -22.90 21.78 -21.63
N SER A 128 -22.03 21.65 -20.63
CA SER A 128 -20.66 21.14 -20.79
C SER A 128 -20.63 19.78 -21.49
N LEU A 129 -21.53 18.87 -21.09
CA LEU A 129 -21.60 17.54 -21.68
C LEU A 129 -21.91 17.60 -23.19
N ASN A 130 -22.93 18.40 -23.55
CA ASN A 130 -23.36 18.54 -24.93
C ASN A 130 -22.27 19.21 -25.80
N ILE A 131 -21.52 20.18 -25.27
CA ILE A 131 -20.39 20.79 -25.97
C ILE A 131 -19.28 19.76 -26.22
N VAL A 132 -18.92 18.95 -25.21
CA VAL A 132 -17.92 17.88 -25.35
C VAL A 132 -18.32 16.88 -26.42
N ILE A 133 -19.57 16.42 -26.40
CA ILE A 133 -20.11 15.48 -27.39
C ILE A 133 -20.09 16.09 -28.80
N LYS A 134 -20.62 17.31 -28.96
CA LYS A 134 -20.66 18.02 -30.24
C LYS A 134 -19.27 18.20 -30.83
N TRP A 135 -18.30 18.60 -30.03
CA TRP A 135 -16.91 18.73 -30.47
C TRP A 135 -16.31 17.38 -30.89
N GLN A 136 -16.48 16.33 -30.08
CA GLN A 136 -15.89 15.03 -30.39
C GLN A 136 -16.49 14.43 -31.67
N LEU A 137 -17.78 14.61 -31.90
CA LEU A 137 -18.45 14.20 -33.13
C LEU A 137 -17.94 15.00 -34.34
N ASN A 138 -17.75 16.32 -34.20
CA ASN A 138 -17.16 17.13 -35.25
C ASN A 138 -15.74 16.69 -35.59
N GLU A 139 -14.92 16.35 -34.59
CA GLU A 139 -13.57 15.83 -34.83
C GLU A 139 -13.58 14.48 -35.54
N LEU A 140 -14.49 13.58 -35.15
CA LEU A 140 -14.71 12.32 -35.88
C LEU A 140 -15.09 12.62 -37.34
N ILE A 141 -16.09 13.45 -37.57
CA ILE A 141 -16.56 13.81 -38.92
C ILE A 141 -15.45 14.47 -39.76
N ASN A 142 -14.67 15.37 -39.17
CA ASN A 142 -13.54 16.02 -39.85
C ASN A 142 -12.47 15.00 -40.26
N SER A 143 -12.21 14.01 -39.41
CA SER A 143 -11.31 12.90 -39.73
C SER A 143 -11.87 12.04 -40.88
N PHE A 144 -13.19 11.83 -40.94
CA PHE A 144 -13.87 11.15 -42.04
C PHE A 144 -13.83 11.94 -43.34
N ASN A 145 -14.04 13.26 -43.30
CA ASN A 145 -14.08 14.12 -44.48
C ASN A 145 -12.80 13.99 -45.34
N LYS A 146 -11.63 13.98 -44.69
CA LYS A 146 -10.33 13.80 -45.36
C LYS A 146 -10.18 12.46 -46.09
N ARG A 147 -10.93 11.44 -45.65
CA ARG A 147 -10.90 10.10 -46.25
C ARG A 147 -12.02 9.90 -47.25
N PHE A 148 -13.20 10.47 -47.01
CA PHE A 148 -14.30 10.49 -47.96
C PHE A 148 -13.85 11.01 -49.33
N GLN A 149 -13.09 12.11 -49.33
CA GLN A 149 -12.51 12.69 -50.56
C GLN A 149 -11.53 11.76 -51.29
N LYS A 150 -11.02 10.70 -50.63
CA LYS A 150 -10.07 9.72 -51.19
C LYS A 150 -10.74 8.38 -51.54
N MET A 151 -12.04 8.23 -51.29
CA MET A 151 -12.78 7.01 -51.60
C MET A 151 -13.04 6.86 -53.09
N MET A 152 -13.27 5.61 -53.53
CA MET A 152 -13.83 5.34 -54.85
C MET A 152 -15.22 5.98 -54.98
N LEU A 153 -15.55 6.40 -56.20
CA LEU A 153 -16.77 7.13 -56.50
C LEU A 153 -18.04 6.31 -56.20
N GLU A 154 -18.01 4.99 -56.40
CA GLU A 154 -19.09 4.08 -56.00
C GLU A 154 -19.36 4.13 -54.48
N ASN A 155 -18.31 4.14 -53.66
CA ASN A 155 -18.45 4.19 -52.20
C ASN A 155 -18.97 5.55 -51.73
N GLN A 156 -18.56 6.64 -52.38
CA GLN A 156 -19.08 7.98 -52.09
C GLN A 156 -20.57 8.11 -52.43
N LYS A 157 -20.96 7.50 -53.56
CA LYS A 157 -22.34 7.39 -54.02
C LYS A 157 -23.22 6.60 -53.05
N GLU A 158 -22.79 5.39 -52.70
CA GLU A 158 -23.49 4.55 -51.71
C GLU A 158 -23.63 5.25 -50.35
N PHE A 159 -22.56 5.91 -49.88
CA PHE A 159 -22.59 6.70 -48.65
C PHE A 159 -23.60 7.85 -48.71
N SER A 160 -23.65 8.56 -49.83
CA SER A 160 -24.57 9.69 -50.05
C SER A 160 -26.02 9.20 -50.12
N SER A 161 -26.27 8.06 -50.78
CA SER A 161 -27.58 7.40 -50.82
C SER A 161 -28.07 7.04 -49.41
N LYS A 162 -27.21 6.47 -48.56
CA LYS A 162 -27.61 6.11 -47.19
C LYS A 162 -27.95 7.31 -46.30
N ILE A 163 -27.29 8.45 -46.53
CA ILE A 163 -27.65 9.70 -45.85
C ILE A 163 -28.99 10.20 -46.36
N ASN A 164 -29.25 10.09 -47.66
CA ASN A 164 -30.55 10.45 -48.23
C ASN A 164 -31.66 9.57 -47.67
N ASP A 165 -31.46 8.26 -47.57
CA ASP A 165 -32.40 7.31 -46.97
C ASP A 165 -32.80 7.77 -45.55
N TYR A 166 -31.82 8.20 -44.74
CA TYR A 166 -32.10 8.74 -43.42
C TYR A 166 -32.91 10.03 -43.48
N ILE A 167 -32.51 10.99 -44.32
CA ILE A 167 -33.20 12.28 -44.43
C ILE A 167 -34.66 12.08 -44.89
N TYR A 168 -34.90 11.20 -45.86
CA TYR A 168 -36.25 10.85 -46.31
C TYR A 168 -37.09 10.16 -45.22
N GLY A 169 -36.45 9.52 -44.24
CA GLY A 169 -37.11 8.97 -43.06
C GLY A 169 -37.52 10.02 -42.01
N LEU A 170 -37.06 11.27 -42.12
CA LEU A 170 -37.41 12.33 -41.18
C LEU A 170 -38.80 12.93 -41.48
N PRO A 171 -39.46 13.57 -40.49
CA PRO A 171 -40.64 14.38 -40.73
C PRO A 171 -40.44 15.46 -41.82
N ASN A 172 -41.49 15.73 -42.61
CA ASN A 172 -41.43 16.67 -43.75
C ASN A 172 -40.94 18.08 -43.37
N ASP A 173 -41.24 18.56 -42.17
CA ASP A 173 -40.80 19.86 -41.68
C ASP A 173 -39.27 19.88 -41.41
N GLN A 174 -38.71 18.77 -40.92
CA GLN A 174 -37.27 18.62 -40.74
C GLN A 174 -36.56 18.51 -42.09
N GLN A 175 -37.12 17.75 -43.03
CA GLN A 175 -36.61 17.67 -44.40
C GLN A 175 -36.54 19.05 -45.06
N GLN A 176 -37.60 19.86 -44.98
CA GLN A 176 -37.60 21.22 -45.54
C GLN A 176 -36.56 22.12 -44.90
N LYS A 177 -36.39 22.06 -43.57
CA LYS A 177 -35.34 22.82 -42.86
C LYS A 177 -33.93 22.43 -43.32
N ILE A 178 -33.68 21.13 -43.53
CA ILE A 178 -32.40 20.64 -44.04
C ILE A 178 -32.16 21.17 -45.46
N LYS A 179 -33.16 21.10 -46.35
CA LYS A 179 -33.06 21.64 -47.73
C LYS A 179 -32.72 23.12 -47.74
N GLN A 180 -33.43 23.92 -46.94
CA GLN A 180 -33.21 25.36 -46.84
C GLN A 180 -31.79 25.68 -46.34
N LYS A 181 -31.33 24.99 -45.30
CA LYS A 181 -30.00 25.22 -44.72
C LYS A 181 -28.86 24.73 -45.61
N LEU A 182 -29.06 23.65 -46.37
CA LEU A 182 -28.09 23.17 -47.36
C LEU A 182 -28.12 23.95 -48.67
N GLY A 183 -29.20 24.69 -48.95
CA GLY A 183 -29.40 25.39 -50.21
C GLY A 183 -29.52 24.41 -51.38
N ILE A 184 -30.31 23.35 -51.21
CA ILE A 184 -30.57 22.31 -52.23
C ILE A 184 -32.09 22.16 -52.44
N GLU A 185 -32.49 21.87 -53.68
CA GLU A 185 -33.90 21.72 -54.07
C GLU A 185 -34.43 20.32 -53.76
N ASP A 186 -33.56 19.31 -53.87
CA ASP A 186 -33.84 17.92 -53.53
C ASP A 186 -32.65 17.22 -52.84
N PHE A 187 -32.88 15.98 -52.40
CA PHE A 187 -31.87 15.10 -51.85
C PHE A 187 -31.44 14.05 -52.87
N SER A 188 -31.29 14.42 -54.15
CA SER A 188 -30.71 13.50 -55.13
C SER A 188 -29.29 13.12 -54.71
N GLU A 189 -28.92 11.87 -54.96
CA GLU A 189 -27.62 11.31 -54.57
C GLU A 189 -26.45 12.16 -55.08
N GLU A 190 -26.57 12.65 -56.31
CA GLU A 190 -25.53 13.45 -56.93
C GLU A 190 -25.42 14.87 -56.34
N LEU A 191 -26.54 15.53 -56.03
CA LEU A 191 -26.52 16.84 -55.37
C LEU A 191 -25.97 16.74 -53.95
N MET A 192 -26.34 15.70 -53.21
CA MET A 192 -25.84 15.47 -51.85
C MET A 192 -24.35 15.12 -51.84
N ARG A 193 -23.88 14.27 -52.76
CA ARG A 193 -22.45 14.00 -52.94
C ARG A 193 -21.68 15.29 -53.27
N ARG A 194 -22.13 16.06 -54.27
CA ARG A 194 -21.49 17.34 -54.64
C ARG A 194 -21.48 18.31 -53.45
N LYS A 195 -22.55 18.37 -52.65
CA LYS A 195 -22.61 19.22 -51.46
C LYS A 195 -21.60 18.79 -50.41
N MET A 196 -21.47 17.49 -50.17
CA MET A 196 -20.45 16.92 -49.25
C MET A 196 -19.03 17.18 -49.74
N GLU A 197 -18.77 17.11 -51.05
CA GLU A 197 -17.46 17.41 -51.62
C GLU A 197 -17.09 18.90 -51.53
N THR A 198 -18.03 19.78 -51.86
CA THR A 198 -17.80 21.24 -51.96
C THR A 198 -17.83 21.92 -50.60
N SER A 199 -18.77 21.55 -49.73
CA SER A 199 -18.96 22.16 -48.41
C SER A 199 -18.29 21.36 -47.29
N GLY A 200 -17.89 20.11 -47.55
CA GLY A 200 -17.37 19.19 -46.55
C GLY A 200 -18.46 18.48 -45.76
N LEU A 201 -18.19 17.23 -45.36
CA LEU A 201 -19.10 16.41 -44.54
C LEU A 201 -19.50 17.09 -43.23
N SER A 202 -18.59 17.85 -42.61
CA SER A 202 -18.81 18.55 -41.35
C SER A 202 -19.97 19.53 -41.39
N ILE A 203 -20.09 20.30 -42.48
CA ILE A 203 -21.17 21.28 -42.66
C ILE A 203 -22.49 20.55 -42.88
N VAL A 204 -22.49 19.52 -43.75
CA VAL A 204 -23.70 18.75 -44.07
C VAL A 204 -24.25 18.07 -42.82
N PHE A 205 -23.39 17.43 -42.04
CA PHE A 205 -23.80 16.73 -40.82
C PHE A 205 -24.20 17.64 -39.69
N SER A 206 -23.56 18.80 -39.55
CA SER A 206 -23.99 19.80 -38.56
C SER A 206 -25.42 20.26 -38.82
N ILE A 207 -25.79 20.49 -40.09
CA ILE A 207 -27.14 20.92 -40.48
C ILE A 207 -28.19 19.82 -40.21
N ILE A 208 -27.86 18.55 -40.52
CA ILE A 208 -28.76 17.42 -40.25
C ILE A 208 -28.91 17.23 -38.74
N ALA A 209 -27.81 17.21 -37.97
CA ALA A 209 -27.86 17.03 -36.52
C ALA A 209 -28.66 18.12 -35.79
N GLU A 210 -28.55 19.37 -36.25
CA GLU A 210 -29.31 20.50 -35.68
C GLU A 210 -30.83 20.36 -35.91
N THR A 211 -31.23 19.66 -36.97
CA THR A 211 -32.64 19.52 -37.35
C THR A 211 -33.27 18.21 -36.86
N SER A 212 -32.51 17.12 -36.79
CA SER A 212 -33.00 15.79 -36.41
C SER A 212 -32.65 15.36 -34.98
N SER A 213 -32.00 16.21 -34.18
CA SER A 213 -31.54 15.90 -32.80
C SER A 213 -30.49 14.78 -32.75
N PHE A 214 -30.19 14.26 -31.55
CA PHE A 214 -29.09 13.32 -31.32
C PHE A 214 -29.22 11.95 -32.00
N SER A 215 -30.41 11.56 -32.46
CA SER A 215 -30.63 10.28 -33.16
C SER A 215 -29.82 10.16 -34.45
N PHE A 216 -29.54 11.27 -35.13
CA PHE A 216 -28.70 11.26 -36.33
C PHE A 216 -27.27 10.83 -36.05
N TYR A 217 -26.73 11.14 -34.86
CA TYR A 217 -25.36 10.76 -34.54
C TYR A 217 -25.20 9.23 -34.43
N ASN A 218 -26.24 8.52 -33.98
CA ASN A 218 -26.25 7.07 -34.03
C ASN A 218 -26.29 6.53 -35.45
N GLN A 219 -27.15 7.08 -36.29
CA GLN A 219 -27.19 6.69 -37.70
C GLN A 219 -25.82 6.94 -38.35
N LEU A 220 -25.21 8.09 -38.09
CA LEU A 220 -23.89 8.47 -38.58
C LEU A 220 -22.80 7.50 -38.10
N LEU A 221 -22.86 7.00 -36.85
CA LEU A 221 -21.99 5.93 -36.39
C LEU A 221 -22.19 4.61 -37.13
N HIS A 222 -23.45 4.19 -37.34
CA HIS A 222 -23.75 2.97 -38.10
C HIS A 222 -23.26 3.07 -39.55
N LEU A 223 -23.43 4.23 -40.19
CA LEU A 223 -22.93 4.50 -41.52
C LEU A 223 -21.41 4.39 -41.57
N PHE A 224 -20.72 5.09 -40.67
CA PHE A 224 -19.27 4.98 -40.58
C PHE A 224 -18.77 3.56 -40.29
N ALA A 225 -19.53 2.74 -39.54
CA ALA A 225 -19.23 1.33 -39.32
C ALA A 225 -19.46 0.46 -40.56
N GLN A 226 -20.48 0.74 -41.36
CA GLN A 226 -20.75 0.03 -42.61
C GLN A 226 -19.66 0.31 -43.65
N PHE A 227 -19.28 1.58 -43.80
CA PHE A 227 -18.28 2.02 -44.79
C PHE A 227 -16.84 1.91 -44.30
N SER A 228 -16.65 1.32 -43.13
CA SER A 228 -15.38 1.31 -42.42
C SER A 228 -14.26 0.64 -43.26
N LYS A 229 -14.58 -0.45 -43.96
CA LYS A 229 -13.67 -1.10 -44.91
C LYS A 229 -13.26 -0.16 -46.06
N ALA A 230 -14.22 0.55 -46.64
CA ALA A 230 -13.99 1.49 -47.74
C ALA A 230 -13.20 2.74 -47.31
N PHE A 231 -13.33 3.16 -46.04
CA PHE A 231 -12.55 4.26 -45.45
C PHE A 231 -11.13 3.85 -45.04
N GLY A 232 -10.78 2.56 -45.09
CA GLY A 232 -9.54 2.03 -44.48
C GLY A 232 -9.50 2.27 -42.97
N PHE A 233 -10.67 2.38 -42.33
CA PHE A 233 -10.87 2.65 -40.91
C PHE A 233 -11.99 1.76 -40.41
N THR A 234 -11.75 0.92 -39.42
CA THR A 234 -12.85 0.37 -38.63
C THR A 234 -13.10 1.31 -37.45
N LEU A 235 -14.29 1.92 -37.37
CA LEU A 235 -14.68 2.85 -36.30
C LEU A 235 -14.58 2.15 -34.94
N PRO A 236 -14.21 2.87 -33.86
CA PRO A 236 -14.19 2.32 -32.51
C PRO A 236 -15.55 1.91 -31.92
N PHE A 237 -16.64 1.99 -32.70
CA PHE A 237 -18.00 1.60 -32.28
C PHE A 237 -18.45 0.25 -32.86
N SER A 238 -17.69 -0.35 -33.79
CA SER A 238 -18.04 -1.64 -34.43
C SER A 238 -16.92 -2.67 -34.33
N ILE A 239 -16.60 -3.12 -33.10
CA ILE A 239 -15.77 -4.28 -32.69
C ILE A 239 -14.39 -4.48 -33.37
N SER A 240 -13.99 -3.65 -34.31
CA SER A 240 -12.66 -3.68 -34.91
C SER A 240 -12.16 -2.25 -34.98
N SER A 241 -11.01 -1.96 -34.39
CA SER A 241 -10.45 -0.61 -34.33
C SER A 241 -9.03 -0.67 -34.88
N ASN A 242 -8.74 0.25 -35.80
CA ASN A 242 -7.39 0.65 -36.20
C ASN A 242 -7.17 2.04 -35.57
N PRO A 243 -6.10 2.28 -34.78
CA PRO A 243 -5.97 3.49 -33.96
C PRO A 243 -5.80 4.81 -34.73
N LEU A 244 -5.79 4.79 -36.07
CA LEU A 244 -5.45 5.94 -36.94
C LEU A 244 -6.35 7.18 -36.81
N VAL A 245 -7.54 7.08 -36.21
CA VAL A 245 -8.41 8.25 -35.92
C VAL A 245 -7.89 9.05 -34.71
N ILE A 246 -7.23 8.39 -33.76
CA ILE A 246 -6.76 8.99 -32.50
C ILE A 246 -5.32 9.56 -32.66
N ILE A 247 -4.59 9.05 -33.65
CA ILE A 247 -3.12 9.19 -33.81
C ILE A 247 -2.60 10.57 -34.22
N PRO A 248 -3.23 11.36 -35.12
CA PRO A 248 -2.63 12.62 -35.57
C PRO A 248 -2.36 13.60 -34.43
N SER A 249 -3.13 13.50 -33.34
CA SER A 249 -2.87 14.29 -32.12
C SER A 249 -1.70 13.76 -31.30
N LEU A 250 -1.43 12.44 -31.28
CA LEU A 250 -0.56 11.74 -30.31
C LEU A 250 0.94 11.88 -30.58
N VAL A 251 1.37 12.12 -31.82
CA VAL A 251 2.78 11.93 -32.25
C VAL A 251 3.67 13.18 -32.06
N GLY A 252 3.15 14.29 -31.53
CA GLY A 252 3.91 15.55 -31.35
C GLY A 252 4.94 15.60 -30.21
N GLY A 253 5.23 14.51 -29.49
CA GLY A 253 6.17 14.50 -28.36
C GLY A 253 6.87 13.15 -28.18
N GLY A 254 8.21 13.17 -28.14
CA GLY A 254 9.08 12.00 -28.23
C GLY A 254 8.82 10.84 -27.25
N ALA A 255 9.31 9.66 -27.66
CA ALA A 255 8.98 8.33 -27.14
C ALA A 255 9.54 7.95 -25.73
N LEU A 256 10.05 8.88 -24.92
CA LEU A 256 10.97 8.50 -23.83
C LEU A 256 10.42 8.42 -22.39
N LEU A 257 9.10 8.28 -22.12
CA LEU A 257 8.61 8.09 -20.73
C LEU A 257 7.35 7.21 -20.57
N TYR A 258 7.55 5.90 -20.34
CA TYR A 258 6.52 4.84 -20.23
C TYR A 258 5.37 5.09 -19.24
N LYS A 259 5.62 5.68 -18.06
CA LYS A 259 4.56 5.90 -17.03
C LYS A 259 3.78 7.22 -17.15
N LYS A 260 4.39 8.28 -17.70
CA LYS A 260 3.67 9.56 -17.93
C LYS A 260 2.80 9.52 -19.20
N GLN A 261 3.14 8.61 -20.13
CA GLN A 261 2.46 8.43 -21.40
C GLN A 261 1.06 7.81 -21.27
N SER A 262 0.81 6.86 -20.36
CA SER A 262 -0.53 6.29 -20.18
C SER A 262 -1.57 7.34 -19.73
N LYS A 263 -1.23 8.16 -18.71
CA LYS A 263 -2.12 9.24 -18.27
C LYS A 263 -2.37 10.29 -19.34
N SER A 264 -1.36 10.64 -20.15
CA SER A 264 -1.55 11.61 -21.25
C SER A 264 -2.45 11.03 -22.35
N LEU A 265 -2.28 9.76 -22.69
CA LEU A 265 -3.16 9.05 -23.61
C LEU A 265 -4.59 9.01 -23.06
N GLN A 266 -4.78 8.59 -21.80
CA GLN A 266 -6.09 8.54 -21.15
C GLN A 266 -6.79 9.91 -21.15
N LYS A 267 -6.07 10.99 -20.84
CA LYS A 267 -6.61 12.36 -20.95
C LYS A 267 -7.10 12.69 -22.36
N ARG A 268 -6.39 12.25 -23.40
CA ARG A 268 -6.79 12.46 -24.79
C ARG A 268 -7.93 11.54 -25.24
N LEU A 269 -8.03 10.34 -24.65
CA LEU A 269 -9.13 9.39 -24.87
C LEU A 269 -10.40 9.76 -24.08
N LEU A 270 -10.30 10.63 -23.09
CA LEU A 270 -11.40 10.93 -22.19
C LEU A 270 -12.65 11.51 -22.89
N PRO A 271 -12.55 12.52 -23.79
CA PRO A 271 -13.72 13.01 -24.53
C PRO A 271 -14.38 11.93 -25.38
N PHE A 272 -13.56 11.06 -25.95
CA PHE A 272 -14.02 9.90 -26.72
C PHE A 272 -14.70 8.85 -25.83
N THR A 273 -14.19 8.63 -24.62
CA THR A 273 -14.80 7.72 -23.62
C THR A 273 -16.14 8.26 -23.15
N ILE A 274 -16.25 9.57 -22.91
CA ILE A 274 -17.53 10.23 -22.60
C ILE A 274 -18.52 10.04 -23.74
N LEU A 275 -18.09 10.21 -24.99
CA LEU A 275 -18.94 9.95 -26.16
C LEU A 275 -19.42 8.48 -26.19
N GLN A 276 -18.52 7.52 -25.97
CA GLN A 276 -18.86 6.09 -25.95
C GLN A 276 -19.85 5.72 -24.84
N ILE A 277 -19.76 6.38 -23.69
CA ILE A 277 -20.71 6.17 -22.59
C ILE A 277 -22.07 6.77 -22.94
N VAL A 278 -22.10 8.02 -23.41
CA VAL A 278 -23.33 8.82 -23.48
C VAL A 278 -24.13 8.58 -24.75
N LEU A 279 -23.48 8.28 -25.86
CA LEU A 279 -24.15 8.21 -27.15
C LEU A 279 -25.17 7.07 -27.26
N PRO A 280 -24.89 5.82 -26.81
CA PRO A 280 -25.89 4.76 -26.78
C PRO A 280 -27.13 5.19 -25.98
N TYR A 281 -26.92 5.77 -24.80
CA TYR A 281 -28.01 6.23 -23.94
C TYR A 281 -28.86 7.34 -24.56
N MET A 282 -28.25 8.36 -25.18
CA MET A 282 -28.98 9.45 -25.84
C MET A 282 -29.77 9.00 -27.06
N SER A 283 -29.42 7.85 -27.63
CA SER A 283 -30.03 7.32 -28.84
C SER A 283 -31.19 6.37 -28.59
N GLU A 284 -31.19 5.70 -27.44
CA GLU A 284 -32.29 4.85 -27.03
C GLU A 284 -33.43 5.74 -26.53
N GLN A 285 -34.58 5.71 -27.21
CA GLN A 285 -35.82 6.34 -26.74
C GLN A 285 -36.46 5.53 -25.58
N SER A 286 -35.63 5.07 -24.65
CA SER A 286 -36.04 4.26 -23.51
C SER A 286 -36.74 5.15 -22.47
N ASN A 287 -38.01 4.87 -22.20
CA ASN A 287 -38.76 5.51 -21.11
C ASN A 287 -38.32 5.05 -19.71
N ASN A 288 -37.45 4.03 -19.61
CA ASN A 288 -37.00 3.49 -18.34
C ASN A 288 -35.68 4.14 -17.92
N LEU A 289 -35.74 4.94 -16.86
CA LEU A 289 -34.56 5.56 -16.25
C LEU A 289 -33.78 4.49 -15.46
N PRO A 290 -32.49 4.25 -15.78
CA PRO A 290 -31.68 3.26 -15.06
C PRO A 290 -31.46 3.69 -13.60
N THR A 291 -31.48 2.71 -12.69
CA THR A 291 -31.30 2.91 -11.24
C THR A 291 -29.82 2.93 -10.88
N LEU A 292 -29.38 3.83 -9.99
CA LEU A 292 -27.98 3.90 -9.53
C LEU A 292 -27.62 2.90 -8.41
N GLU A 293 -28.62 2.18 -7.88
CA GLU A 293 -28.45 1.16 -6.82
C GLU A 293 -27.32 0.14 -7.08
N PRO A 294 -27.09 -0.37 -8.30
CA PRO A 294 -26.03 -1.34 -8.53
C PRO A 294 -24.62 -0.76 -8.30
N LEU A 295 -24.39 0.52 -8.62
CA LEU A 295 -23.14 1.22 -8.33
C LEU A 295 -22.98 1.48 -6.82
N ILE A 296 -24.04 1.94 -6.16
CA ILE A 296 -24.04 2.17 -4.70
C ILE A 296 -23.72 0.87 -3.95
N ASN A 297 -24.37 -0.23 -4.34
CA ASN A 297 -24.12 -1.55 -3.74
C ASN A 297 -22.69 -2.03 -3.96
N THR A 298 -22.14 -1.82 -5.16
CA THR A 298 -20.74 -2.16 -5.47
C THR A 298 -19.78 -1.39 -4.58
N TRP A 299 -19.98 -0.08 -4.43
CA TRP A 299 -19.21 0.74 -3.52
C TRP A 299 -19.33 0.28 -2.07
N ASN A 300 -20.55 0.04 -1.58
CA ASN A 300 -20.78 -0.37 -0.19
C ASN A 300 -20.05 -1.68 0.13
N ILE A 301 -20.00 -2.64 -0.79
CA ILE A 301 -19.23 -3.88 -0.63
C ILE A 301 -17.72 -3.60 -0.48
N ILE A 302 -17.18 -2.70 -1.31
CA ILE A 302 -15.77 -2.28 -1.27
C ILE A 302 -15.47 -1.58 0.05
N TYR A 303 -16.32 -0.63 0.43
CA TYR A 303 -16.15 0.18 1.63
C TYR A 303 -16.29 -0.64 2.92
N GLU A 304 -17.24 -1.57 2.98
CA GLU A 304 -17.37 -2.51 4.12
C GLU A 304 -16.19 -3.47 4.23
N ARG A 305 -15.55 -3.84 3.10
CA ARG A 305 -14.30 -4.60 3.14
C ARG A 305 -13.17 -3.76 3.72
N TYR A 306 -13.07 -2.49 3.33
CA TYR A 306 -12.10 -1.54 3.86
C TYR A 306 -12.28 -1.31 5.37
N ARG A 307 -13.50 -0.95 5.81
CA ARG A 307 -13.83 -0.75 7.23
C ARG A 307 -13.51 -1.96 8.10
N ARG A 308 -13.76 -3.17 7.60
CA ARG A 308 -13.40 -4.40 8.33
C ARG A 308 -11.90 -4.51 8.56
N VAL A 309 -11.08 -4.22 7.54
CA VAL A 309 -9.61 -4.22 7.68
C VAL A 309 -9.15 -3.12 8.62
N GLU A 310 -9.74 -1.93 8.55
CA GLU A 310 -9.42 -0.83 9.49
C GLU A 310 -9.75 -1.20 10.93
N LYS A 311 -10.92 -1.77 11.17
CA LYS A 311 -11.32 -2.23 12.50
C LYS A 311 -10.36 -3.30 13.01
N GLN A 312 -10.03 -4.31 12.19
CA GLN A 312 -9.04 -5.33 12.53
C GLN A 312 -7.68 -4.73 12.87
N LEU A 313 -7.23 -3.72 12.11
CA LEU A 313 -5.98 -3.03 12.38
C LEU A 313 -6.01 -2.26 13.72
N SER A 314 -7.13 -1.60 14.02
CA SER A 314 -7.34 -0.91 15.30
C SER A 314 -7.35 -1.89 16.47
N ASP A 315 -8.15 -2.95 16.37
CA ASP A 315 -8.25 -4.00 17.39
C ASP A 315 -6.87 -4.66 17.62
N GLN A 316 -6.08 -4.86 16.56
CA GLN A 316 -4.74 -5.42 16.66
C GLN A 316 -3.75 -4.49 17.35
N LYS A 317 -3.79 -3.18 17.05
CA LYS A 317 -2.95 -2.18 17.74
C LYS A 317 -3.25 -2.14 19.23
N GLN A 318 -4.54 -2.18 19.60
CA GLN A 318 -4.93 -2.23 21.00
C GLN A 318 -4.37 -3.47 21.71
N LYS A 319 -4.44 -4.67 21.09
CA LYS A 319 -3.84 -5.89 21.66
C LYS A 319 -2.33 -5.77 21.86
N ILE A 320 -1.62 -5.15 20.90
CA ILE A 320 -0.18 -4.89 21.03
C ILE A 320 0.09 -3.97 22.21
N GLU A 321 -0.66 -2.88 22.37
CA GLU A 321 -0.52 -1.94 23.48
C GLU A 321 -0.80 -2.61 24.84
N GLU A 322 -1.85 -3.43 24.93
CA GLU A 322 -2.18 -4.20 26.14
C GLU A 322 -1.03 -5.18 26.49
N THR A 323 -0.50 -5.90 25.51
CA THR A 323 0.59 -6.86 25.70
C THR A 323 1.91 -6.15 26.08
N GLU A 324 2.22 -5.01 25.45
CA GLU A 324 3.37 -4.17 25.79
C GLU A 324 3.27 -3.61 27.22
N SER A 325 2.06 -3.23 27.65
CA SER A 325 1.79 -2.82 29.03
C SER A 325 2.10 -3.96 30.02
N ILE A 326 1.61 -5.17 29.76
CA ILE A 326 1.90 -6.36 30.59
C ILE A 326 3.41 -6.68 30.60
N LEU A 327 4.09 -6.55 29.46
CA LEU A 327 5.54 -6.75 29.36
C LEU A 327 6.30 -5.73 30.22
N SER A 328 5.88 -4.46 30.22
CA SER A 328 6.49 -3.41 31.04
C SER A 328 6.36 -3.68 32.55
N GLN A 329 5.19 -4.16 32.98
CA GLN A 329 4.95 -4.57 34.36
C GLN A 329 5.82 -5.77 34.74
N THR A 330 5.91 -6.77 33.85
CA THR A 330 6.75 -7.97 34.03
C THR A 330 8.22 -7.58 34.19
N LYS A 331 8.74 -6.65 33.37
CA LYS A 331 10.11 -6.12 33.49
C LYS A 331 10.35 -5.42 34.83
N THR A 332 9.39 -4.65 35.32
CA THR A 332 9.47 -4.02 36.65
C THR A 332 9.56 -5.06 37.76
N ILE A 333 8.75 -6.14 37.69
CA ILE A 333 8.81 -7.25 38.65
C ILE A 333 10.18 -7.93 38.60
N ILE A 334 10.71 -8.21 37.41
CA ILE A 334 12.04 -8.81 37.22
C ILE A 334 13.12 -7.94 37.86
N GLN A 335 13.10 -6.62 37.63
CA GLN A 335 14.06 -5.69 38.23
C GLN A 335 13.98 -5.69 39.76
N ARG A 336 12.77 -5.69 40.32
CA ARG A 336 12.55 -5.80 41.78
C ARG A 336 13.12 -7.10 42.33
N LEU A 337 12.79 -8.25 41.72
CA LEU A 337 13.30 -9.56 42.14
C LEU A 337 14.83 -9.64 42.04
N GLN A 338 15.44 -9.02 41.02
CA GLN A 338 16.90 -8.94 40.90
C GLN A 338 17.53 -8.10 42.03
N HIS A 339 16.87 -7.01 42.43
CA HIS A 339 17.29 -6.19 43.55
C HIS A 339 17.23 -6.97 44.86
N GLU A 340 16.07 -7.59 45.17
CA GLU A 340 15.88 -8.43 46.35
C GLU A 340 16.89 -9.58 46.39
N LEU A 341 17.15 -10.22 45.24
CA LEU A 341 18.16 -11.28 45.15
C LEU A 341 19.58 -10.76 45.45
N LYS A 342 19.91 -9.53 45.04
CA LYS A 342 21.20 -8.89 45.35
C LYS A 342 21.31 -8.58 46.85
N GLU A 343 20.24 -8.07 47.46
CA GLU A 343 20.17 -7.82 48.91
C GLU A 343 20.34 -9.11 49.71
N VAL A 344 19.58 -10.16 49.39
CA VAL A 344 19.69 -11.46 50.06
C VAL A 344 21.10 -12.04 49.92
N LYS A 345 21.73 -11.93 48.74
CA LYS A 345 23.14 -12.34 48.56
C LYS A 345 24.11 -11.55 49.43
N SER A 346 23.87 -10.25 49.60
CA SER A 346 24.68 -9.38 50.48
C SER A 346 24.52 -9.78 51.95
N LEU A 347 23.28 -9.98 52.42
CA LEU A 347 22.99 -10.43 53.78
C LEU A 347 23.63 -11.80 54.07
N LEU A 348 23.53 -12.72 53.14
CA LEU A 348 24.14 -14.05 53.23
C LEU A 348 25.67 -13.96 53.31
N HIS A 349 26.29 -13.06 52.53
CA HIS A 349 27.73 -12.80 52.63
C HIS A 349 28.10 -12.21 54.00
N THR A 350 27.32 -11.27 54.52
CA THR A 350 27.52 -10.68 55.85
C THR A 350 27.46 -11.74 56.96
N GLU A 351 26.46 -12.63 56.95
CA GLU A 351 26.36 -13.71 57.94
C GLU A 351 27.53 -14.71 57.84
N LYS A 352 27.97 -15.05 56.62
CA LYS A 352 29.17 -15.88 56.43
C LYS A 352 30.45 -15.18 56.91
N ASN A 353 30.54 -13.86 56.76
CA ASN A 353 31.66 -13.09 57.26
C ASN A 353 31.68 -13.06 58.79
N LYS A 354 30.53 -12.98 59.46
CA LYS A 354 30.45 -13.11 60.93
C LYS A 354 31.03 -14.45 61.40
N ILE A 355 30.69 -15.57 60.73
CA ILE A 355 31.29 -16.88 61.02
C ILE A 355 32.81 -16.84 60.81
N THR A 356 33.26 -16.23 59.72
CA THR A 356 34.70 -16.13 59.38
C THR A 356 35.47 -15.32 60.43
N VAL A 357 34.90 -14.22 60.91
CA VAL A 357 35.50 -13.40 61.99
C VAL A 357 35.55 -14.19 63.29
N LYS A 358 34.45 -14.85 63.69
CA LYS A 358 34.44 -15.73 64.88
C LYS A 358 35.52 -16.81 64.78
N LEU A 359 35.69 -17.44 63.62
CA LEU A 359 36.74 -18.44 63.38
C LEU A 359 38.16 -17.87 63.54
N LYS A 360 38.41 -16.62 63.11
CA LYS A 360 39.71 -15.95 63.26
C LYS A 360 40.02 -15.58 64.72
N GLU A 361 38.98 -15.25 65.49
CA GLU A 361 39.12 -14.79 66.88
C GLU A 361 39.14 -15.94 67.91
N THR A 362 38.69 -17.13 67.53
CA THR A 362 38.60 -18.30 68.42
C THR A 362 39.93 -19.06 68.48
N SER A 363 40.32 -19.55 69.66
CA SER A 363 41.57 -20.30 69.80
C SER A 363 41.54 -21.65 69.08
N PHE A 364 42.69 -22.13 68.59
CA PHE A 364 42.76 -23.42 67.90
C PHE A 364 42.32 -24.62 68.75
N ASN A 365 42.52 -24.54 70.07
CA ASN A 365 42.08 -25.59 70.99
C ASN A 365 40.55 -25.64 71.08
N GLU A 366 39.88 -24.49 71.15
CA GLU A 366 38.42 -24.42 71.15
C GLU A 366 37.82 -24.84 69.80
N LEU A 367 38.44 -24.46 68.69
CA LEU A 367 38.00 -24.87 67.35
C LEU A 367 38.07 -26.40 67.14
N ARG A 368 39.09 -27.06 67.72
CA ARG A 368 39.22 -28.52 67.68
C ARG A 368 38.14 -29.25 68.48
N LEU A 369 37.55 -28.60 69.49
CA LEU A 369 36.46 -29.17 70.29
C LEU A 369 35.09 -29.11 69.58
N LEU A 370 34.96 -28.36 68.48
CA LEU A 370 33.68 -28.19 67.77
C LEU A 370 33.21 -29.46 67.04
N ALA A 371 34.10 -30.40 66.71
CA ALA A 371 33.82 -31.72 66.13
C ALA A 371 32.69 -31.73 65.05
N VAL A 372 32.72 -30.77 64.13
CA VAL A 372 31.61 -30.48 63.19
C VAL A 372 31.47 -31.55 62.10
N SER A 373 32.59 -31.94 61.49
CA SER A 373 32.67 -33.01 60.49
C SER A 373 34.13 -33.41 60.26
N THR A 374 34.39 -34.62 59.77
CA THR A 374 35.75 -35.06 59.39
C THR A 374 36.40 -34.14 58.36
N LYS A 375 35.59 -33.56 57.47
CA LYS A 375 36.06 -32.61 56.46
C LYS A 375 36.41 -31.26 57.08
N PHE A 376 35.65 -30.80 58.08
CA PHE A 376 35.95 -29.60 58.84
C PHE A 376 37.30 -29.74 59.57
N GLU A 377 37.54 -30.87 60.24
CA GLU A 377 38.80 -31.15 60.94
C GLU A 377 40.01 -31.14 59.99
N LEU A 378 39.90 -31.79 58.84
CA LEU A 378 40.97 -31.80 57.83
C LEU A 378 41.32 -30.40 57.29
N VAL A 379 40.29 -29.58 57.07
CA VAL A 379 40.47 -28.19 56.62
C VAL A 379 41.03 -27.34 57.77
N LEU A 380 40.62 -27.59 59.01
CA LEU A 380 41.09 -26.87 60.20
C LEU A 380 42.58 -27.14 60.45
N ASP A 381 43.02 -28.40 60.33
CA ASP A 381 44.44 -28.74 60.48
C ASP A 381 45.30 -28.14 59.37
N SER A 382 44.78 -28.05 58.16
CA SER A 382 45.45 -27.37 57.05
C SER A 382 45.52 -25.86 57.27
N TYR A 383 44.45 -25.26 57.81
CA TYR A 383 44.43 -23.86 58.21
C TYR A 383 45.47 -23.57 59.30
N ILE A 384 45.49 -24.35 60.39
CA ILE A 384 46.44 -24.22 61.51
C ILE A 384 47.88 -24.33 60.99
N LYS A 385 48.20 -25.35 60.19
CA LYS A 385 49.55 -25.52 59.60
C LYS A 385 49.96 -24.33 58.75
N THR A 386 49.04 -23.73 58.01
CA THR A 386 49.31 -22.55 57.17
C THR A 386 49.53 -21.30 58.03
N VAL A 387 48.75 -21.11 59.10
CA VAL A 387 48.96 -20.01 60.06
C VAL A 387 50.29 -20.17 60.81
N GLU A 388 50.62 -21.37 61.28
CA GLU A 388 51.92 -21.66 61.91
C GLU A 388 53.10 -21.39 60.95
N LYS A 389 52.95 -21.67 59.65
CA LYS A 389 53.97 -21.31 58.63
C LYS A 389 54.11 -19.78 58.50
N ILE A 390 53.01 -19.03 58.53
CA ILE A 390 53.01 -17.57 58.50
C ILE A 390 53.75 -17.03 59.74
N ASP A 391 53.41 -17.53 60.93
CA ASP A 391 54.03 -17.10 62.20
C ASP A 391 55.53 -17.40 62.24
N ASN A 392 55.94 -18.59 61.79
CA ASN A 392 57.35 -18.96 61.68
C ASN A 392 58.12 -18.07 60.68
N ARG A 393 57.50 -17.66 59.57
CA ARG A 393 58.11 -16.75 58.58
C ARG A 393 58.16 -15.32 59.11
N ASN A 394 57.15 -14.87 59.84
CA ASN A 394 57.14 -13.59 60.55
C ASN A 394 58.20 -13.53 61.66
N TYR A 395 58.41 -14.61 62.41
CA TYR A 395 59.48 -14.71 63.39
C TYR A 395 60.88 -14.59 62.75
N LYS A 396 61.10 -15.26 61.59
CA LYS A 396 62.34 -15.13 60.79
C LYS A 396 62.57 -13.72 60.24
N LYS A 397 61.50 -12.96 60.00
CA LYS A 397 61.56 -11.55 59.58
C LYS A 397 61.99 -10.63 60.74
N VAL A 398 61.64 -10.96 61.98
CA VAL A 398 61.99 -10.20 63.19
C VAL A 398 63.38 -10.55 63.73
N SER A 399 63.84 -11.79 63.58
CA SER A 399 65.14 -12.24 64.11
C SER A 399 66.37 -11.82 63.28
N LYS A 400 66.20 -11.40 62.01
CA LYS A 400 67.28 -10.87 61.14
C LYS A 400 67.59 -9.37 61.37
N ARG A 401 67.51 -8.87 62.62
CA ARG A 401 67.58 -7.42 62.93
C ARG A 401 68.95 -6.90 63.41
N GLN A 402 70.02 -7.70 63.39
CA GLN A 402 71.34 -7.26 63.90
C GLN A 402 72.44 -7.35 62.83
N GLN A 403 73.09 -6.18 62.63
CA GLN A 403 74.29 -5.84 61.84
C GLN A 403 74.27 -6.13 60.33
N ILE A 404 74.09 -5.08 59.51
CA ILE A 404 74.12 -5.20 58.05
C ILE A 404 74.72 -3.96 57.35
N ASP A 405 75.73 -4.23 56.53
CA ASP A 405 76.46 -3.32 55.62
C ASP A 405 75.69 -3.07 54.30
N PHE A 406 76.11 -2.11 53.46
CA PHE A 406 75.28 -1.59 52.35
C PHE A 406 74.83 -2.62 51.29
N PHE A 407 75.65 -3.63 50.95
CA PHE A 407 75.27 -4.70 50.01
C PHE A 407 74.28 -5.71 50.59
N ASP A 408 74.37 -5.95 51.91
CA ASP A 408 73.42 -6.80 52.62
C ASP A 408 72.04 -6.11 52.77
N LYS A 409 71.93 -4.79 52.61
CA LYS A 409 70.64 -4.07 52.56
C LYS A 409 69.84 -4.35 51.28
N LEU A 410 70.50 -4.49 50.13
CA LEU A 410 69.86 -4.86 48.86
C LEU A 410 69.45 -6.33 48.85
N LYS A 411 70.33 -7.23 49.33
CA LYS A 411 70.02 -8.65 49.50
C LYS A 411 68.87 -8.87 50.48
N THR A 412 68.89 -8.18 51.63
CA THR A 412 67.76 -8.26 52.57
C THR A 412 66.50 -7.57 52.08
N ALA A 413 66.56 -6.60 51.17
CA ALA A 413 65.37 -6.02 50.54
C ALA A 413 64.71 -7.01 49.56
N ILE A 414 65.51 -7.73 48.75
CA ILE A 414 65.03 -8.79 47.86
C ILE A 414 64.50 -9.98 48.68
N GLU A 415 65.23 -10.42 49.71
CA GLU A 415 64.76 -11.48 50.62
C GLU A 415 63.50 -11.06 51.40
N LYS A 416 63.36 -9.79 51.78
CA LYS A 416 62.12 -9.28 52.40
C LYS A 416 60.98 -9.21 51.41
N TRP A 417 61.23 -8.86 50.15
CA TRP A 417 60.21 -8.88 49.11
C TRP A 417 59.75 -10.31 48.83
N ASP A 418 60.68 -11.25 48.69
CA ASP A 418 60.41 -12.68 48.52
C ASP A 418 59.63 -13.26 49.72
N LEU A 419 60.08 -12.99 50.95
CA LEU A 419 59.34 -13.36 52.17
C LEU A 419 57.96 -12.71 52.26
N ASN A 420 57.80 -11.45 51.83
CA ASN A 420 56.49 -10.79 51.81
C ASN A 420 55.58 -11.40 50.72
N VAL A 421 56.13 -11.76 49.56
CA VAL A 421 55.37 -12.47 48.51
C VAL A 421 54.94 -13.85 48.99
N GLU A 422 55.83 -14.61 49.65
CA GLU A 422 55.51 -15.90 50.27
C GLU A 422 54.45 -15.77 51.38
N ILE A 423 54.59 -14.79 52.28
CA ILE A 423 53.60 -14.52 53.33
C ILE A 423 52.25 -14.16 52.71
N ASN A 424 52.22 -13.27 51.72
CA ASN A 424 50.98 -12.91 51.01
C ASN A 424 50.33 -14.12 50.30
N GLN A 425 51.13 -15.07 49.79
CA GLN A 425 50.62 -16.31 49.20
C GLN A 425 50.03 -17.24 50.27
N LEU A 426 50.72 -17.40 51.41
CA LEU A 426 50.23 -18.20 52.54
C LEU A 426 48.99 -17.57 53.20
N GLU A 427 48.91 -16.24 53.30
CA GLU A 427 47.72 -15.52 53.77
C GLU A 427 46.52 -15.78 52.86
N LYS A 428 46.72 -15.73 51.53
CA LYS A 428 45.67 -16.10 50.56
C LYS A 428 45.26 -17.57 50.69
N GLU A 429 46.19 -18.47 51.00
CA GLU A 429 45.90 -19.88 51.25
C GLU A 429 45.13 -20.08 52.56
N ALA A 430 45.52 -19.39 53.63
CA ALA A 430 44.83 -19.37 54.91
C ALA A 430 43.39 -18.84 54.78
N ASP A 431 43.19 -17.74 54.04
CA ASP A 431 41.85 -17.21 53.75
C ASP A 431 41.00 -18.18 52.93
N LYS A 432 41.59 -18.94 51.99
CA LYS A 432 40.88 -20.02 51.28
C LYS A 432 40.45 -21.14 52.22
N HIS A 433 41.29 -21.53 53.18
CA HIS A 433 40.91 -22.52 54.18
C HIS A 433 39.80 -22.00 55.09
N LEU A 434 39.87 -20.74 55.54
CA LEU A 434 38.82 -20.10 56.32
C LEU A 434 37.49 -20.05 55.58
N GLN A 435 37.47 -19.69 54.30
CA GLN A 435 36.25 -19.73 53.49
C GLN A 435 35.65 -21.14 53.42
N ARG A 436 36.50 -22.18 53.36
CA ARG A 436 36.04 -23.58 53.40
C ARG A 436 35.49 -23.96 54.78
N LEU A 437 36.13 -23.55 55.87
CA LEU A 437 35.63 -23.76 57.23
C LEU A 437 34.28 -23.07 57.45
N THR A 438 34.17 -21.80 57.02
CA THR A 438 32.92 -21.04 57.04
C THR A 438 31.82 -21.73 56.24
N ALA A 439 32.15 -22.31 55.08
CA ALA A 439 31.18 -23.06 54.28
C ALA A 439 30.69 -24.33 54.98
N GLU A 440 31.57 -25.09 55.63
CA GLU A 440 31.19 -26.28 56.41
C GLU A 440 30.31 -25.91 57.62
N LEU A 441 30.67 -24.86 58.37
CA LEU A 441 29.86 -24.35 59.49
C LEU A 441 28.52 -23.72 59.05
N SER A 442 28.43 -23.25 57.80
CA SER A 442 27.17 -22.78 57.23
C SER A 442 26.21 -23.95 56.94
N ILE A 443 26.71 -25.17 56.77
CA ILE A 443 25.94 -26.37 56.42
C ILE A 443 25.52 -27.15 57.67
N TYR A 444 26.40 -27.27 58.67
CA TYR A 444 26.15 -28.03 59.89
C TYR A 444 25.85 -27.13 61.08
N TYR A 445 24.80 -27.45 61.82
CA TYR A 445 24.48 -26.73 63.05
C TYR A 445 25.51 -27.02 64.15
N SER A 446 26.00 -25.97 64.80
CA SER A 446 26.77 -26.07 66.05
C SER A 446 26.34 -24.94 66.98
N SER A 447 26.51 -25.13 68.29
CA SER A 447 26.26 -24.07 69.29
C SER A 447 27.12 -22.83 69.04
N PHE A 448 28.29 -23.00 68.42
CA PHE A 448 29.24 -21.94 68.08
C PHE A 448 28.70 -20.92 67.06
N VAL A 449 27.87 -21.34 66.11
CA VAL A 449 27.29 -20.46 65.05
C VAL A 449 25.78 -20.58 64.93
N GLY A 450 25.08 -20.97 66.01
CA GLY A 450 23.66 -21.34 65.93
C GLY A 450 22.73 -20.24 65.40
N LEU A 451 23.03 -18.96 65.67
CA LEU A 451 22.26 -17.81 65.18
C LEU A 451 22.55 -17.53 63.70
N GLU A 452 23.84 -17.46 63.32
CA GLU A 452 24.27 -17.25 61.93
C GLU A 452 23.80 -18.39 61.03
N HIS A 453 23.86 -19.63 61.53
CA HIS A 453 23.40 -20.82 60.81
C HIS A 453 21.91 -20.73 60.45
N LYS A 454 21.04 -20.36 61.41
CA LYS A 454 19.60 -20.17 61.16
C LYS A 454 19.34 -19.06 60.15
N ALA A 455 20.06 -17.94 60.26
CA ALA A 455 19.96 -16.83 59.31
C ALA A 455 20.41 -17.24 57.89
N ILE A 456 21.54 -17.95 57.77
CA ILE A 456 22.04 -18.46 56.48
C ILE A 456 21.04 -19.43 55.85
N GLN A 457 20.48 -20.38 56.61
CA GLN A 457 19.45 -21.28 56.08
C GLN A 457 18.21 -20.54 55.59
N HIS A 458 17.76 -19.52 56.34
CA HIS A 458 16.65 -18.66 55.93
C HIS A 458 16.97 -17.94 54.61
N TYR A 459 18.13 -17.26 54.52
CA TYR A 459 18.52 -16.53 53.32
C TYR A 459 18.77 -17.43 52.10
N GLU A 460 19.33 -18.63 52.27
CA GLU A 460 19.47 -19.60 51.16
C GLU A 460 18.10 -20.06 50.64
N LYS A 461 17.12 -20.33 51.53
CA LYS A 461 15.74 -20.66 51.11
C LYS A 461 15.09 -19.50 50.36
N THR A 462 15.18 -18.28 50.89
CA THR A 462 14.65 -17.07 50.23
C THR A 462 15.31 -16.84 48.88
N LYS A 463 16.64 -17.01 48.79
CA LYS A 463 17.39 -16.92 47.52
C LYS A 463 16.91 -17.94 46.49
N GLN A 464 16.69 -19.20 46.87
CA GLN A 464 16.17 -20.22 45.96
C GLN A 464 14.76 -19.89 45.46
N LEU A 465 13.89 -19.39 46.34
CA LEU A 465 12.55 -18.94 45.97
C LEU A 465 12.61 -17.78 44.97
N LEU A 466 13.43 -16.76 45.24
CA LEU A 466 13.62 -15.61 44.35
C LEU A 466 14.19 -16.03 42.99
N ILE A 467 15.13 -16.98 42.94
CA ILE A 467 15.65 -17.53 41.68
C ILE A 467 14.54 -18.19 40.88
N LYS A 468 13.69 -19.00 41.53
CA LYS A 468 12.55 -19.66 40.88
C LYS A 468 11.55 -18.65 40.32
N GLN A 469 11.15 -17.67 41.11
CA GLN A 469 10.25 -16.60 40.67
C GLN A 469 10.86 -15.79 39.52
N LEU A 470 12.16 -15.51 39.58
CA LEU A 470 12.87 -14.80 38.51
C LEU A 470 12.88 -15.60 37.21
N SER A 471 13.07 -16.93 37.26
CA SER A 471 12.98 -17.78 36.07
C SER A 471 11.58 -17.80 35.47
N GLU A 472 10.54 -17.92 36.30
CA GLU A 472 9.13 -17.89 35.85
C GLU A 472 8.78 -16.56 35.18
N GLN A 473 9.23 -15.44 35.74
CA GLN A 473 8.97 -14.12 35.15
C GLN A 473 9.75 -13.89 33.86
N LYS A 474 10.99 -14.39 33.75
CA LYS A 474 11.78 -14.31 32.51
C LYS A 474 11.18 -15.16 31.39
N GLU A 475 10.65 -16.34 31.72
CA GLU A 475 9.92 -17.17 30.76
C GLU A 475 8.67 -16.43 30.26
N LYS A 476 7.89 -15.85 31.17
CA LYS A 476 6.75 -14.99 30.82
C LYS A 476 7.14 -13.81 29.94
N GLU A 477 8.26 -13.13 30.25
CA GLU A 477 8.80 -12.04 29.42
C GLU A 477 9.09 -12.50 27.98
N SER A 478 9.71 -13.67 27.82
CA SER A 478 10.02 -14.26 26.51
C SER A 478 8.74 -14.54 25.72
N LEU A 479 7.74 -15.17 26.36
CA LEU A 479 6.47 -15.49 25.72
C LEU A 479 5.71 -14.23 25.27
N LEU A 480 5.65 -13.19 26.11
CA LEU A 480 5.03 -11.91 25.76
C LEU A 480 5.76 -11.22 24.61
N PHE A 481 7.10 -11.32 24.57
CA PHE A 481 7.87 -10.77 23.47
C PHE A 481 7.59 -11.49 22.14
N GLU A 482 7.52 -12.82 22.15
CA GLU A 482 7.12 -13.62 20.99
C GLU A 482 5.70 -13.30 20.52
N GLU A 483 4.77 -13.13 21.46
CA GLU A 483 3.40 -12.73 21.17
C GLU A 483 3.33 -11.35 20.49
N ILE A 484 4.03 -10.34 21.02
CA ILE A 484 4.12 -9.00 20.41
C ILE A 484 4.70 -9.09 18.99
N MET A 485 5.73 -9.91 18.78
CA MET A 485 6.34 -10.07 17.46
C MET A 485 5.37 -10.70 16.45
N SER A 486 4.62 -11.71 16.86
CA SER A 486 3.55 -12.32 16.06
C SER A 486 2.44 -11.31 15.74
N GLN A 487 1.97 -10.56 16.75
CA GLN A 487 0.94 -9.55 16.59
C GLN A 487 1.37 -8.42 15.65
N LYS A 488 2.63 -7.96 15.72
CA LYS A 488 3.22 -6.97 14.80
C LYS A 488 3.34 -7.49 13.36
N GLN A 489 3.56 -8.79 13.18
CA GLN A 489 3.55 -9.39 11.84
C GLN A 489 2.14 -9.35 11.23
N GLU A 490 1.12 -9.66 12.02
CA GLU A 490 -0.28 -9.55 11.61
C GLU A 490 -0.68 -8.10 11.30
N GLU A 491 -0.27 -7.12 12.13
CA GLU A 491 -0.46 -5.70 11.87
C GLU A 491 0.12 -5.28 10.52
N ARG A 492 1.34 -5.71 10.19
CA ARG A 492 1.98 -5.44 8.89
C ARG A 492 1.20 -6.05 7.73
N TYR A 493 0.68 -7.26 7.90
CA TYR A 493 -0.15 -7.91 6.90
C TYR A 493 -1.45 -7.14 6.67
N LEU A 494 -2.16 -6.74 7.74
CA LEU A 494 -3.38 -5.94 7.67
C LEU A 494 -3.13 -4.58 7.03
N LYS A 495 -2.02 -3.91 7.38
CA LYS A 495 -1.61 -2.65 6.75
C LYS A 495 -1.39 -2.82 5.24
N LYS A 496 -0.65 -3.86 4.82
CA LYS A 496 -0.46 -4.15 3.39
C LYS A 496 -1.79 -4.44 2.68
N ARG A 497 -2.72 -5.14 3.35
CA ARG A 497 -4.05 -5.41 2.82
C ARG A 497 -4.87 -4.13 2.66
N LYS A 498 -4.81 -3.20 3.62
CA LYS A 498 -5.39 -1.86 3.53
C LYS A 498 -4.81 -1.07 2.35
N ASP A 499 -3.48 -0.98 2.27
CA ASP A 499 -2.77 -0.28 1.18
C ASP A 499 -3.11 -0.87 -0.20
N ASN A 500 -3.33 -2.18 -0.29
CA ASN A 500 -3.74 -2.83 -1.54
C ASN A 500 -5.17 -2.44 -1.94
N LEU A 501 -6.12 -2.41 -1.00
CA LEU A 501 -7.48 -1.95 -1.27
C LEU A 501 -7.48 -0.49 -1.73
N GLU A 502 -6.67 0.36 -1.11
CA GLU A 502 -6.46 1.76 -1.48
C GLU A 502 -5.84 1.94 -2.87
N LYS A 503 -4.95 1.02 -3.28
CA LYS A 503 -4.39 1.01 -4.65
C LYS A 503 -5.39 0.51 -5.69
N GLU A 504 -6.19 -0.48 -5.34
CA GLU A 504 -7.23 -1.06 -6.20
C GLU A 504 -8.37 -0.07 -6.43
N HIS A 505 -8.79 0.64 -5.37
CA HIS A 505 -9.91 1.58 -5.39
C HIS A 505 -9.44 2.98 -5.04
N TYR A 506 -9.25 3.79 -6.08
CA TYR A 506 -8.70 5.14 -5.98
C TYR A 506 -9.41 5.98 -4.93
N SER A 507 -10.73 5.81 -4.78
CA SER A 507 -11.56 6.65 -3.94
C SER A 507 -11.36 6.41 -2.44
N LEU A 508 -10.89 5.22 -2.04
CA LEU A 508 -10.58 4.92 -0.64
C LEU A 508 -9.44 5.79 -0.09
N ASN A 509 -8.45 6.16 -0.93
CA ASN A 509 -7.32 7.03 -0.53
C ASN A 509 -7.73 8.41 -0.01
N HIS A 510 -8.95 8.83 -0.34
CA HIS A 510 -9.45 10.18 -0.08
C HIS A 510 -10.50 10.21 1.03
N LEU A 511 -10.91 9.05 1.56
CA LEU A 511 -11.90 9.00 2.65
C LEU A 511 -11.31 9.44 3.99
N GLU A 512 -10.00 9.24 4.21
CA GLU A 512 -9.33 9.59 5.46
C GLU A 512 -9.14 11.11 5.65
N GLY A 513 -9.20 11.90 4.56
CA GLY A 513 -9.01 13.36 4.61
C GLY A 513 -10.26 14.15 5.02
N VAL A 514 -11.41 13.50 5.22
CA VAL A 514 -12.68 14.17 5.56
C VAL A 514 -12.95 14.22 7.08
N LYS A 515 -12.02 13.72 7.92
CA LYS A 515 -12.15 13.73 9.39
C LYS A 515 -11.32 14.77 10.15
N GLN A 516 -10.82 15.81 9.47
CA GLN A 516 -10.24 16.99 10.13
C GLN A 516 -10.70 18.28 9.46
N VAL A 517 -11.99 18.62 9.62
CA VAL A 517 -12.49 20.00 9.59
C VAL A 517 -13.43 20.19 10.76
#